data_AF-A0AB72X778-F1
#
_entry.id   AF-A0AB72X778-F1
#
_cell.length_a   1.000
_cell.length_b   1.000
_cell.length_c   1.000
_cell.angle_alpha   90.00
_cell.angle_beta   90.00
_cell.angle_gamma   90.00
#
_symmetry.space_group_name_H-M   'P 1'
#
loop_
_entity.id
_entity.type
_entity.pdbx_description
1 polymer ?
#
loop_
_entity_poly.entity_id
_entity_poly.type
_entity_poly.pdbx_seq_one_letter_code
_entity_poly.pdbx_strand_id
1 'polypeptide(L)'
;MHTQHRIEHALRRKLSGPSRQDVQQTMGWDKGAMSRFLSGEQGVLIDKLDTLVGVCGYVLVTRKYMDAVATLGEVGMFCECARQGLGECSRPQGSGK
;
A
#
# COMPACT_ATOMS: atom_id res chain seq x y z
N MET A 1 9.76 3.21 17.83
CA MET A 1 9.17 2.00 17.22
C MET A 1 8.56 2.39 15.88
N HIS A 2 9.10 1.93 14.75
CA HIS A 2 8.43 2.11 13.46
C HIS A 2 7.22 1.17 13.42
N THR A 3 6.01 1.72 13.33
CA THR A 3 4.79 0.92 13.13
C THR A 3 4.90 0.26 11.76
N GLN A 4 5.34 -1.00 11.75
CA GLN A 4 5.32 -1.83 10.55
C GLN A 4 3.86 -1.92 10.09
N HIS A 5 3.54 -1.28 8.97
CA HIS A 5 2.21 -1.36 8.36
C HIS A 5 2.03 -2.77 7.81
N ARG A 6 1.55 -3.68 8.64
CA ARG A 6 1.29 -5.08 8.29
C ARG A 6 -0.05 -5.19 7.56
N ILE A 7 -0.10 -6.10 6.60
CA ILE A 7 -1.31 -6.46 5.85
C ILE A 7 -2.46 -6.76 6.82
N GLU A 8 -2.19 -7.51 7.88
CA GLU A 8 -3.17 -7.85 8.91
C GLU A 8 -3.85 -6.61 9.53
N HIS A 9 -3.08 -5.60 9.96
CA HIS A 9 -3.64 -4.40 10.59
C HIS A 9 -4.49 -3.59 9.60
N ALA A 10 -4.03 -3.48 8.35
CA ALA A 10 -4.75 -2.81 7.27
C ALA A 10 -6.10 -3.48 6.99
N LEU A 11 -6.09 -4.81 6.84
CA LEU A 11 -7.29 -5.61 6.62
C LEU A 11 -8.25 -5.52 7.81
N ARG A 12 -7.78 -5.73 9.05
CA ARG A 12 -8.64 -5.63 10.25
C ARG A 12 -9.33 -4.28 10.35
N ARG A 13 -8.60 -3.19 10.12
CA ARG A 13 -9.15 -1.82 10.15
C ARG A 13 -10.24 -1.63 9.07
N LYS A 14 -10.00 -2.08 7.84
CA LYS A 14 -10.96 -1.93 6.73
C LYS A 14 -12.19 -2.83 6.90
N LEU A 15 -11.99 -4.08 7.27
CA LEU A 15 -13.03 -5.10 7.35
C LEU A 15 -13.92 -4.98 8.60
N SER A 16 -13.47 -4.24 9.62
CA SER A 16 -14.29 -3.88 10.77
C SER A 16 -15.17 -2.64 10.50
N GLY A 17 -14.99 -1.98 9.35
CA GLY A 17 -15.66 -0.75 8.98
C GLY A 17 -16.86 -0.95 8.04
N PRO A 18 -17.34 0.14 7.40
CA PRO A 18 -18.54 0.13 6.56
C PRO A 18 -18.42 -0.77 5.31
N SER A 19 -17.21 -1.02 4.81
CA SER A 19 -16.96 -1.90 3.66
C SER A 19 -17.15 -3.40 3.96
N ARG A 20 -17.51 -3.76 5.19
CA ARG A 20 -17.71 -5.15 5.62
C ARG A 20 -18.73 -5.90 4.75
N GLN A 21 -19.85 -5.27 4.42
CA GLN A 21 -20.92 -5.90 3.64
C GLN A 21 -20.50 -6.13 2.19
N ASP A 22 -19.88 -5.14 1.57
CA ASP A 22 -19.39 -5.22 0.18
C ASP A 22 -18.33 -6.31 0.02
N VAL A 23 -17.40 -6.42 0.98
CA VAL A 23 -16.39 -7.49 0.99
C VAL A 23 -17.06 -8.84 1.15
N GLN A 24 -18.02 -8.97 2.07
CA GLN A 24 -18.70 -10.23 2.29
C GLN A 24 -19.43 -10.70 1.02
N GLN A 25 -20.11 -9.79 0.32
CA GLN A 25 -20.80 -10.09 -0.94
C GLN A 25 -19.80 -10.48 -2.05
N THR A 26 -18.74 -9.69 -2.23
CA THR A 26 -17.76 -9.90 -3.31
C THR A 26 -16.96 -11.19 -3.11
N MET A 27 -16.71 -11.56 -1.85
CA MET A 27 -16.02 -12.78 -1.48
C MET A 27 -16.93 -14.02 -1.51
N GLY A 28 -18.25 -13.84 -1.70
CA GLY A 28 -19.23 -14.93 -1.61
C GLY A 28 -19.29 -15.54 -0.20
N TRP A 29 -19.02 -14.74 0.82
CA TRP A 29 -18.92 -15.17 2.21
C TRP A 29 -20.27 -15.18 2.91
N ASP A 30 -20.50 -16.19 3.75
CA ASP A 30 -21.65 -16.21 4.64
C ASP A 30 -21.55 -15.15 5.76
N LYS A 31 -22.65 -14.93 6.49
CA LYS A 31 -22.73 -13.91 7.55
C LYS A 31 -21.69 -14.09 8.68
N GLY A 32 -21.19 -15.31 8.89
CA GLY A 32 -20.19 -15.64 9.91
C GLY A 32 -18.74 -15.68 9.38
N ALA A 33 -18.55 -15.89 8.08
CA ALA A 33 -17.23 -16.03 7.46
C ALA A 33 -16.30 -14.84 7.71
N MET A 34 -16.83 -13.61 7.69
CA MET A 34 -16.04 -12.42 8.03
C MET A 34 -15.50 -12.48 9.47
N SER A 35 -16.34 -12.86 10.43
CA SER A 35 -15.93 -12.96 11.84
C SER A 35 -14.89 -14.07 12.02
N ARG A 36 -15.08 -15.23 11.38
CA ARG A 36 -14.11 -16.35 11.39
C ARG A 36 -12.77 -15.97 10.76
N PHE A 37 -12.79 -15.22 9.66
CA PHE A 37 -11.57 -14.70 9.04
C PHE A 37 -10.82 -13.76 10.00
N LEU A 38 -11.53 -12.83 10.64
CA LEU A 38 -10.92 -11.89 11.58
C LEU A 38 -10.44 -12.57 12.89
N SER A 39 -11.09 -13.65 13.34
CA SER A 39 -10.61 -14.44 14.49
C SER A 39 -9.48 -15.42 14.14
N GLY A 40 -9.20 -15.62 12.85
CA GLY A 40 -8.17 -16.55 12.36
C GLY A 40 -8.66 -18.00 12.23
N GLU A 41 -9.96 -18.25 12.39
CA GLU A 41 -10.60 -19.56 12.24
C GLU A 41 -10.82 -19.96 10.77
N GLN A 42 -10.72 -19.02 9.84
CA GLN A 42 -10.88 -19.25 8.40
C GLN A 42 -9.74 -18.60 7.61
N GLY A 43 -9.17 -19.35 6.66
CA GLY A 43 -8.20 -18.84 5.69
C GLY A 43 -8.85 -18.26 4.42
N VAL A 44 -8.02 -17.70 3.54
CA VAL A 44 -8.43 -17.21 2.21
C VAL A 44 -7.67 -17.99 1.15
N LEU A 45 -8.39 -18.46 0.13
CA LEU A 45 -7.79 -19.15 -1.01
C LEU A 45 -6.93 -18.17 -1.82
N ILE A 46 -5.85 -18.68 -2.41
CA ILE A 46 -4.87 -17.85 -3.12
C ILE A 46 -5.48 -17.05 -4.28
N ASP A 47 -6.45 -17.62 -4.99
CA ASP A 47 -7.20 -16.99 -6.09
C ASP A 47 -8.14 -15.87 -5.62
N LYS A 48 -8.46 -15.82 -4.33
CA LYS A 48 -9.30 -14.80 -3.72
C LYS A 48 -8.50 -13.64 -3.09
N LEU A 49 -7.18 -13.74 -3.03
CA LEU A 49 -6.34 -12.71 -2.42
C LEU A 49 -6.45 -11.38 -3.16
N ASP A 50 -6.37 -11.39 -4.49
CA ASP A 50 -6.49 -10.18 -5.32
C ASP A 50 -7.85 -9.51 -5.14
N THR A 51 -8.91 -10.30 -5.06
CA THR A 51 -10.26 -9.80 -4.78
C THR A 51 -10.32 -9.15 -3.40
N LEU A 52 -9.80 -9.82 -2.37
CA LEU A 52 -9.82 -9.32 -0.99
C LEU A 52 -9.08 -7.99 -0.84
N VAL A 53 -7.86 -7.90 -1.37
CA VAL A 53 -7.06 -6.67 -1.26
C VAL A 53 -7.63 -5.55 -2.12
N GLY A 54 -8.18 -5.89 -3.30
CA GLY A 54 -8.81 -4.94 -4.21
C GLY A 54 -10.04 -4.25 -3.60
N VAL A 55 -10.96 -5.01 -2.98
CA VAL A 55 -12.13 -4.42 -2.31
C VAL A 55 -11.70 -3.56 -1.10
N CYS A 56 -10.57 -3.88 -0.48
CA CYS A 56 -10.00 -3.04 0.58
C CYS A 56 -9.30 -1.78 0.07
N GLY A 57 -9.18 -1.59 -1.25
CA GLY A 57 -8.54 -0.44 -1.89
C GLY A 57 -7.03 -0.55 -2.01
N TYR A 58 -6.49 -1.77 -2.03
CA TYR A 58 -5.05 -2.02 -2.17
C TYR A 58 -4.72 -2.69 -3.50
N VAL A 59 -3.52 -2.43 -4.00
CA VAL A 59 -2.95 -3.04 -5.20
C VAL A 59 -1.59 -3.64 -4.85
N LEU A 60 -1.31 -4.84 -5.39
CA LEU A 60 0.00 -5.47 -5.25
C LEU A 60 0.98 -4.85 -6.24
N VAL A 61 2.06 -4.27 -5.73
CA VAL A 61 3.17 -3.73 -6.52
C VAL A 61 4.49 -4.33 -6.07
N THR A 62 5.46 -4.41 -6.98
CA THR A 62 6.81 -4.86 -6.65
C THR A 62 7.58 -3.74 -5.92
N ARG A 63 8.62 -4.11 -5.16
CA ARG A 63 9.53 -3.12 -4.56
C ARG A 63 10.14 -2.20 -5.62
N LYS A 64 10.58 -2.78 -6.74
CA LYS A 64 11.12 -2.05 -7.90
C LYS A 64 10.19 -0.92 -8.38
N TYR A 65 8.88 -1.16 -8.40
CA TYR A 65 7.91 -0.13 -8.74
C TYR A 65 7.93 1.04 -7.74
N MET A 66 7.89 0.73 -6.45
CA MET A 66 7.95 1.75 -5.40
C MET A 66 9.29 2.49 -5.35
N ASP A 67 10.39 1.79 -5.62
CA ASP A 67 11.73 2.39 -5.72
C ASP A 67 11.79 3.37 -6.90
N ALA A 68 11.21 3.00 -8.05
CA ALA A 68 11.12 3.91 -9.21
C ALA A 68 10.28 5.16 -8.89
N VAL A 69 9.16 5.03 -8.18
CA VAL A 69 8.35 6.17 -7.72
C VAL A 69 9.16 7.06 -6.77
N ALA A 70 9.94 6.49 -5.86
CA ALA A 70 10.81 7.24 -4.96
C ALA A 70 11.87 8.05 -5.73
N THR A 71 12.57 7.43 -6.69
CA THR A 71 13.54 8.11 -7.55
C THR A 71 12.89 9.24 -8.35
N LEU A 72 11.70 9.02 -8.95
CA LEU A 72 10.96 10.07 -9.64
C LEU A 72 10.57 11.24 -8.72
N GLY A 73 10.21 10.93 -7.47
CA GLY A 73 9.96 11.93 -6.43
C GLY A 73 11.19 12.77 -6.11
N GLU A 74 12.38 12.16 -6.08
CA GLU A 74 13.66 12.83 -5.83
C GLU A 74 14.08 13.75 -7.00
N VAL A 75 13.97 13.26 -8.24
CA VAL A 75 14.50 13.99 -9.41
C VAL A 75 13.48 14.95 -10.05
N GLY A 76 12.18 14.66 -9.95
CA GLY A 76 11.16 15.27 -10.80
C GLY A 76 10.19 16.25 -10.12
N MET A 77 9.92 16.11 -8.82
CA MET A 77 8.77 16.79 -8.20
C MET A 77 9.08 18.20 -7.63
N PHE A 78 10.34 18.60 -7.44
CA PHE A 78 10.67 19.91 -6.82
C PHE A 78 11.96 20.64 -7.30
N CYS A 79 12.74 20.15 -8.28
CA CYS A 79 13.98 20.85 -8.66
C CYS A 79 13.74 21.84 -9.82
N GLU A 80 13.53 23.11 -9.47
CA GLU A 80 13.51 24.23 -10.43
C GLU A 80 14.79 24.28 -11.28
N CYS A 81 15.97 23.98 -10.70
CA CYS A 81 17.24 23.96 -11.41
C CYS A 81 17.28 22.93 -12.54
N ALA A 82 16.72 21.73 -12.31
CA ALA A 82 16.60 20.72 -13.36
C ALA A 82 15.67 21.19 -14.49
N ARG A 83 14.57 21.89 -14.16
CA ARG A 83 13.67 22.51 -15.16
C ARG A 83 14.34 23.61 -15.97
N GLN A 84 15.31 24.32 -15.39
CA GLN A 84 16.10 25.34 -16.06
C GLN A 84 17.33 24.77 -16.80
N GLY A 85 17.50 23.45 -16.84
CA GLY A 85 18.62 22.79 -17.53
C GLY A 85 19.96 22.87 -16.78
N LEU A 86 19.94 23.20 -15.49
CA LEU A 86 21.13 23.38 -14.64
C LEU A 86 21.59 22.08 -13.95
N GLY A 87 20.92 20.96 -14.23
CA GLY A 87 21.20 19.66 -13.61
C GLY A 87 20.38 19.40 -12.33
N GLU A 88 20.51 18.20 -11.79
CA GLU A 88 19.84 17.78 -10.56
C GLU A 88 20.42 18.51 -9.34
N CYS A 89 19.54 18.97 -8.46
CA CYS A 89 19.88 19.57 -7.17
C CYS A 89 20.48 18.49 -6.25
N SER A 90 21.74 18.12 -6.43
CA SER A 90 22.42 17.17 -5.54
C SER A 90 22.64 17.80 -4.15
N ARG A 91 22.45 17.02 -3.09
CA ARG A 91 22.67 17.44 -1.68
C ARG A 91 24.07 18.07 -1.56
N PRO A 92 24.26 19.18 -0.81
CA PRO A 92 25.58 19.81 -0.70
C PRO A 92 26.53 18.82 -0.02
N GLN A 93 27.44 18.22 -0.80
CA GLN A 93 28.69 17.72 -0.23
C GLN A 93 29.45 18.98 0.18
N GLY A 94 29.62 19.15 1.48
CA GLY A 94 30.27 20.32 2.05
C GLY A 94 31.57 20.64 1.32
N SER A 95 31.72 21.87 0.87
CA SER A 95 32.98 22.41 0.39
C SER A 95 33.13 23.86 0.85
N GLY A 96 33.91 24.03 1.91
CA GLY A 96 34.92 25.09 2.00
C GLY A 96 34.45 26.51 2.27
N LYS A 97 34.12 26.81 3.52
CA LYS A 97 34.94 27.68 4.39
C LYS A 97 34.49 27.57 5.84
#